data_AF-A0A819MAZ8-F1
#
_entry.id   AF-A0A819MAZ8-F1
#
_cell.length_a   1.000
_cell.length_b   1.000
_cell.length_c   1.000
_cell.angle_alpha   90.00
_cell.angle_beta   90.00
_cell.angle_gamma   90.00
#
_symmetry.space_group_name_H-M   'P 1'
#
loop_
_entity.id
_entity.type
_entity.pdbx_description
1 polymer ?
#
loop_
_entity_poly.entity_id
_entity_poly.type
_entity_poly.pdbx_seq_one_letter_code
_entity_poly.pdbx_strand_id
1 'polypeptide(L)'
;MDFIQWDEEDSLESLNWNEYNTLDKYHSHFLLLDDGRMNVYLDDRPRSDFVQKMCSKTNCHSITIIIEGGFNTLEVIKNDLKNKRPVVIIHGSGRLANVLGTLLEVSSKKNTLENTDVEQQIALFFPEHERELDEVIMQNIIANIREVLKMEYRNYLNIFKLERDTSLTDTIIKAMDKESRISAALIAACIARRLSLFAINLDLRRTFDQQTKDYEEYASACVTACYKHNERLACQLLVRENLLFGDVTCMQIAIASRNIPFINTDCFNTVLTKGWVDQLACNITEPSNSTVNFLVSLLTLGLAAPYLMKYREADTDNGTNQDHFLADLYTQMVEKQDKSRSWIAFFRAMIYILFYIGIIFHFKSTNRPGLFKVARIILAIDLELWFLFSLRFVSAIRLLGPKLFMIQNMVSKNNF
;
A
#
# COMPACT_ATOMS: atom_id res chain seq x y z
N MET A 1 7.74 -49.54 16.69
CA MET A 1 7.98 -48.10 16.89
C MET A 1 8.10 -47.95 18.38
N ASP A 2 9.33 -48.07 18.87
CA ASP A 2 9.61 -47.95 20.30
C ASP A 2 9.68 -46.46 20.59
N PHE A 3 8.67 -45.96 21.32
CA PHE A 3 8.73 -44.64 21.91
C PHE A 3 9.78 -44.72 23.02
N ILE A 4 10.90 -44.04 22.83
CA ILE A 4 11.85 -43.78 23.90
C ILE A 4 11.13 -42.84 24.87
N GLN A 5 10.55 -43.40 25.94
CA GLN A 5 10.18 -42.64 27.13
C GLN A 5 11.47 -42.16 27.78
N TRP A 6 11.70 -40.85 27.77
CA TRP A 6 12.68 -40.24 28.66
C TRP A 6 12.02 -40.13 30.03
N ASP A 7 12.39 -41.00 30.97
CA ASP A 7 12.06 -40.81 32.38
C ASP A 7 12.89 -39.62 32.89
N GLU A 8 12.22 -38.49 33.09
CA GLU A 8 12.84 -37.16 33.25
C GLU A 8 13.29 -36.83 34.69
N GLU A 9 13.25 -37.77 35.65
CA GLU A 9 13.45 -37.44 37.07
C GLU A 9 14.81 -37.81 37.69
N ASP A 10 15.62 -38.68 37.08
CA ASP A 10 16.85 -39.15 37.72
C ASP A 10 18.11 -38.81 36.91
N SER A 11 18.69 -37.62 37.08
CA SER A 11 20.15 -37.35 36.91
C SER A 11 20.58 -35.86 36.81
N LEU A 12 19.74 -34.88 37.17
CA LEU A 12 20.16 -33.47 37.09
C LEU A 12 21.09 -33.04 38.25
N GLU A 13 21.34 -33.86 39.27
CA GLU A 13 22.12 -33.41 40.45
C GLU A 13 23.64 -33.64 40.38
N SER A 14 24.20 -34.21 39.30
CA SER A 14 25.64 -34.58 39.29
C SER A 14 26.49 -34.17 38.09
N LEU A 15 26.00 -33.33 37.17
CA LEU A 15 26.85 -32.81 36.08
C LEU A 15 27.37 -31.42 36.43
N ASN A 16 28.68 -31.20 36.22
CA ASN A 16 29.30 -29.89 36.36
C ASN A 16 28.77 -28.98 35.24
N TRP A 17 27.75 -28.19 35.57
CA TRP A 17 26.93 -27.35 34.67
C TRP A 17 27.68 -26.25 33.90
N ASN A 18 28.99 -26.11 34.08
CA ASN A 18 29.76 -24.98 33.55
C ASN A 18 30.34 -25.21 32.15
N GLU A 19 30.23 -26.40 31.56
CA GLU A 19 30.87 -26.71 30.27
C GLU A 19 29.89 -26.93 29.09
N TYR A 20 28.59 -27.10 29.33
CA TYR A 20 27.62 -27.40 28.27
C TYR A 20 26.30 -26.65 28.45
N ASN A 21 25.83 -26.01 27.37
CA ASN A 21 24.50 -25.40 27.34
C ASN A 21 23.42 -26.48 27.32
N THR A 22 22.43 -26.37 28.19
CA THR A 22 21.32 -27.32 28.26
C THR A 22 20.10 -26.84 27.49
N LEU A 23 19.28 -27.79 27.04
CA LEU A 23 18.01 -27.50 26.38
C LEU A 23 17.01 -26.90 27.38
N ASP A 24 16.21 -25.94 26.91
CA ASP A 24 15.19 -25.30 27.73
C ASP A 24 13.90 -26.13 27.75
N LYS A 25 13.51 -26.57 28.95
CA LYS A 25 12.34 -27.40 29.24
C LYS A 25 10.98 -26.81 28.85
N TYR A 26 10.88 -25.51 28.58
CA TYR A 26 9.60 -24.89 28.22
C TYR A 26 9.28 -24.92 26.71
N HIS A 27 10.17 -25.48 25.88
CA HIS A 27 9.89 -25.66 24.46
C HIS A 27 9.02 -26.89 24.21
N SER A 28 8.05 -26.77 23.30
CA SER A 28 7.20 -27.89 22.87
C SER A 28 7.84 -28.78 21.80
N HIS A 29 8.77 -28.22 21.01
CA HIS A 29 9.41 -28.89 19.89
C HIS A 29 10.87 -28.46 19.80
N PHE A 30 11.74 -29.40 19.44
CA PHE A 30 13.15 -29.14 19.18
C PHE A 30 13.51 -29.55 17.76
N LEU A 31 14.22 -28.67 17.05
CA LEU A 31 14.89 -28.96 15.79
C LEU A 31 16.39 -28.92 16.05
N LEU A 32 17.01 -30.10 16.12
CA LEU A 32 18.44 -30.24 16.38
C LEU A 32 19.19 -30.27 15.04
N LEU A 33 20.20 -29.42 14.92
CA LEU A 33 21.08 -29.32 13.77
C LEU A 33 22.45 -29.85 14.17
N ASP A 34 23.02 -30.72 13.35
CA ASP A 34 24.34 -31.32 13.59
C ASP A 34 25.23 -31.07 12.36
N ASP A 35 26.37 -30.40 12.57
CA ASP A 35 27.42 -30.19 11.56
C ASP A 35 28.64 -31.10 11.77
N GLY A 36 28.57 -32.02 12.74
CA GLY A 36 29.63 -32.95 13.12
C GLY A 36 30.76 -32.32 13.95
N ARG A 37 30.66 -31.06 14.36
CA ARG A 37 31.65 -30.39 15.22
C ARG A 37 31.19 -30.36 16.67
N MET A 38 32.12 -30.63 17.59
CA MET A 38 31.87 -30.58 19.03
C MET A 38 32.28 -29.22 19.59
N ASN A 39 31.48 -28.67 20.52
CA ASN A 39 31.76 -27.44 21.26
C ASN A 39 31.95 -26.17 20.41
N VAL A 40 31.30 -26.12 19.25
CA VAL A 40 31.30 -24.93 18.38
C VAL A 40 29.87 -24.40 18.26
N TYR A 41 29.70 -23.10 18.48
CA TYR A 41 28.44 -22.44 18.19
C TYR A 41 28.22 -22.41 16.67
N LEU A 42 27.10 -22.96 16.24
CA LEU A 42 26.66 -22.88 14.85
C LEU A 42 26.28 -21.45 14.49
N ASP A 43 26.50 -21.13 13.21
CA ASP A 43 26.03 -19.91 12.58
C ASP A 43 24.49 -19.94 12.45
N ASP A 44 23.85 -18.77 12.47
CA ASP A 44 22.40 -18.59 12.39
C ASP A 44 21.83 -18.71 10.96
N ARG A 45 22.69 -18.89 9.94
CA ARG A 45 22.28 -19.12 8.54
C ARG A 45 21.18 -20.17 8.35
N PRO A 46 21.25 -21.38 8.93
CA PRO A 46 20.22 -22.41 8.75
C PRO A 46 18.84 -21.96 9.24
N ARG A 47 18.78 -21.22 10.36
CA ARG A 47 17.54 -20.66 10.89
C ARG A 47 16.97 -19.61 9.93
N SER A 48 17.82 -18.71 9.45
CA SER A 48 17.42 -17.67 8.49
C SER A 48 16.83 -18.26 7.19
N ASP A 49 17.50 -19.26 6.62
CA ASP A 49 17.07 -19.96 5.41
C ASP A 49 15.74 -20.69 5.63
N PHE A 50 15.58 -21.32 6.79
CA PHE A 50 14.34 -21.99 7.17
C PHE A 50 13.17 -21.00 7.25
N VAL A 51 13.35 -19.88 7.97
CA VAL A 51 12.31 -18.83 8.08
C VAL A 51 11.97 -18.28 6.70
N GLN A 52 12.96 -18.05 5.83
CA GLN A 52 12.72 -17.57 4.46
C GLN A 52 11.91 -18.53 3.62
N LYS A 53 12.26 -19.82 3.64
CA LYS A 53 11.48 -20.85 2.93
C LYS A 53 10.05 -20.93 3.45
N MET A 54 9.86 -20.88 4.76
CA MET A 54 8.52 -20.88 5.37
C MET A 54 7.71 -19.66 4.94
N CYS A 55 8.25 -18.44 5.11
CA CYS A 55 7.59 -17.21 4.67
C CYS A 55 7.17 -17.25 3.20
N SER A 56 8.06 -17.72 2.32
CA SER A 56 7.77 -17.82 0.88
C SER A 56 6.69 -18.84 0.55
N LYS A 57 6.62 -19.95 1.29
CA LYS A 57 5.69 -21.07 1.02
C LYS A 57 4.30 -20.81 1.59
N THR A 58 4.22 -20.16 2.76
CA THR A 58 2.96 -19.94 3.48
C THR A 58 2.44 -18.52 3.40
N ASN A 59 3.14 -17.62 2.69
CA ASN A 59 2.84 -16.20 2.60
C ASN A 59 2.66 -15.54 3.99
N CYS A 60 3.53 -15.89 4.94
CA CYS A 60 3.49 -15.37 6.31
C CYS A 60 4.56 -14.30 6.54
N HIS A 61 4.24 -13.32 7.38
CA HIS A 61 5.15 -12.25 7.73
C HIS A 61 5.96 -12.65 8.97
N SER A 62 7.29 -12.47 8.91
CA SER A 62 8.19 -12.69 10.05
C SER A 62 8.66 -11.37 10.63
N ILE A 63 8.69 -11.28 11.95
CA ILE A 63 9.32 -10.19 12.70
C ILE A 63 10.45 -10.76 13.54
N THR A 64 11.53 -9.98 13.69
CA THR A 64 12.63 -10.33 14.59
C THR A 64 12.63 -9.38 15.77
N ILE A 65 12.61 -9.93 16.99
CA ILE A 65 12.66 -9.17 18.24
C ILE A 65 14.02 -9.42 18.90
N ILE A 66 14.66 -8.35 19.33
CA ILE A 66 15.98 -8.40 19.97
C ILE A 66 15.86 -7.99 21.42
N ILE A 67 16.27 -8.91 22.30
CA ILE A 67 16.43 -8.72 23.73
C ILE A 67 17.91 -8.95 24.04
N GLU A 68 18.57 -7.98 24.65
CA GLU A 68 20.02 -7.95 24.84
C GLU A 68 20.81 -8.19 23.53
N GLY A 69 21.28 -9.41 23.30
CA GLY A 69 22.10 -9.80 22.16
C GLY A 69 23.60 -9.53 22.34
N GLY A 70 24.41 -10.39 21.73
CA GLY A 70 25.86 -10.23 21.60
C GLY A 70 26.25 -9.80 20.19
N PHE A 71 27.55 -9.63 19.91
CA PHE A 71 28.00 -9.13 18.61
C PHE A 71 27.58 -10.01 17.42
N ASN A 72 27.46 -11.33 17.60
CA ASN A 72 26.99 -12.25 16.55
C ASN A 72 25.53 -11.98 16.12
N THR A 73 24.71 -11.39 17.00
CA THR A 73 23.34 -11.01 16.68
C THR A 73 23.30 -9.94 15.57
N LEU A 74 24.37 -9.17 15.35
CA LEU A 74 24.44 -8.19 14.26
C LEU A 74 24.30 -8.83 12.87
N GLU A 75 24.81 -10.04 12.67
CA GLU A 75 24.70 -10.75 11.38
C GLU A 75 23.25 -11.14 11.10
N VAL A 76 22.53 -11.58 12.14
CA VAL A 76 21.11 -11.90 12.09
C VAL A 76 20.30 -10.66 11.67
N ILE A 77 20.54 -9.54 12.35
CA ILE A 77 19.87 -8.26 12.05
C ILE A 77 20.13 -7.85 10.62
N LYS A 78 21.39 -7.91 10.17
CA LYS A 78 21.76 -7.56 8.80
C LYS A 78 21.02 -8.41 7.79
N ASN A 79 20.93 -9.71 8.02
CA ASN A 79 20.25 -10.61 7.11
C ASN A 79 18.74 -10.33 7.05
N ASP A 80 18.10 -10.08 8.19
CA ASP A 80 16.68 -9.73 8.24
C ASP A 80 16.40 -8.37 7.58
N LEU A 81 17.28 -7.37 7.78
CA LEU A 81 17.17 -6.06 7.13
C LEU A 81 17.37 -6.14 5.60
N LYS A 82 18.33 -6.94 5.12
CA LYS A 82 18.52 -7.21 3.68
C LYS A 82 17.27 -7.85 3.06
N ASN A 83 16.60 -8.71 3.81
CA ASN A 83 15.35 -9.36 3.41
C ASN A 83 14.09 -8.52 3.67
N LYS A 84 14.24 -7.22 4.01
CA LYS A 84 13.13 -6.28 4.29
C LYS A 84 12.19 -6.75 5.41
N ARG A 85 12.72 -7.49 6.40
CA ARG A 85 11.95 -7.93 7.55
C ARG A 85 12.00 -6.89 8.66
N PRO A 86 10.88 -6.56 9.31
CA PRO A 86 10.89 -5.62 10.42
C PRO A 86 11.65 -6.20 11.61
N VAL A 87 12.50 -5.38 12.22
CA VAL A 87 13.28 -5.71 13.41
C VAL A 87 12.86 -4.78 14.53
N VAL A 88 12.53 -5.35 15.70
CA VAL A 88 12.15 -4.62 16.91
C VAL A 88 13.24 -4.77 17.94
N ILE A 89 13.85 -3.66 18.34
CA ILE A 89 14.90 -3.57 19.35
C ILE A 89 14.26 -3.16 20.68
N ILE A 90 14.44 -3.96 21.72
CA ILE A 90 13.96 -3.63 23.07
C ILE A 90 15.04 -2.83 23.79
N HIS A 91 14.93 -1.50 23.70
CA HIS A 91 15.81 -0.57 24.38
C HIS A 91 15.50 -0.54 25.88
N GLY A 92 16.51 -0.80 26.71
CA GLY A 92 16.39 -1.03 28.14
C GLY A 92 16.63 -2.49 28.54
N SER A 93 16.74 -3.42 27.58
CA SER A 93 17.05 -4.84 27.89
C SER A 93 18.53 -5.10 28.17
N GLY A 94 19.46 -4.29 27.67
CA GLY A 94 20.90 -4.42 27.92
C GLY A 94 21.73 -4.68 26.66
N ARG A 95 23.06 -4.83 26.84
CA ARG A 95 24.06 -5.22 25.82
C ARG A 95 23.85 -4.57 24.44
N LEU A 96 23.78 -5.37 23.36
CA LEU A 96 23.67 -4.88 21.98
C LEU A 96 22.39 -4.07 21.74
N ALA A 97 21.25 -4.51 22.29
CA ALA A 97 19.97 -3.82 22.14
C ALA A 97 20.01 -2.38 22.69
N ASN A 98 20.74 -2.16 23.78
CA ASN A 98 20.96 -0.82 24.31
C ASN A 98 21.89 0.01 23.42
N VAL A 99 23.00 -0.57 22.96
CA VAL A 99 23.92 0.10 22.01
C VAL A 99 23.18 0.54 20.75
N LEU A 100 22.43 -0.36 20.10
CA LEU A 100 21.69 -0.02 18.89
C LEU A 100 20.57 0.99 19.16
N GLY A 101 19.87 0.84 20.30
CA GLY A 101 18.80 1.76 20.69
C GLY A 101 19.31 3.19 20.92
N THR A 102 20.41 3.37 21.67
CA THR A 102 21.00 4.70 21.90
C THR A 102 21.55 5.29 20.62
N LEU A 103 22.28 4.50 19.82
CA LEU A 103 22.88 4.98 18.58
C LEU A 103 21.82 5.36 17.52
N LEU A 104 20.68 4.65 17.44
CA LEU A 104 19.59 5.05 16.54
C LEU A 104 18.96 6.39 16.96
N GLU A 105 18.89 6.67 18.27
CA GLU A 105 18.42 7.97 18.77
C GLU A 105 19.42 9.09 18.48
N VAL A 106 20.72 8.82 18.65
CA VAL A 106 21.79 9.78 18.33
C VAL A 106 21.84 10.04 16.83
N SER A 107 21.75 8.99 16.01
CA SER A 107 21.66 9.09 14.53
C SER A 107 20.43 9.87 14.08
N SER A 108 19.35 9.84 14.86
CA SER A 108 18.16 10.65 14.57
C SER A 108 18.37 12.14 14.80
N LYS A 109 19.37 12.53 15.61
CA LYS A 109 19.68 13.93 15.97
C LYS A 109 20.94 14.47 15.29
N LYS A 110 21.92 13.62 14.98
CA LYS A 110 23.18 13.95 14.30
C LYS A 110 23.28 13.17 12.99
N ASN A 111 23.56 13.86 11.87
CA ASN A 111 23.69 13.25 10.55
C ASN A 111 24.93 12.34 10.40
N THR A 112 25.95 12.51 11.23
CA THR A 112 27.20 11.73 11.19
C THR A 112 27.48 11.10 12.54
N LEU A 113 27.80 9.81 12.52
CA LEU A 113 28.02 8.97 13.69
C LEU A 113 29.52 8.65 13.81
N GLU A 114 30.19 9.22 14.81
CA GLU A 114 31.63 9.06 15.00
C GLU A 114 31.95 7.65 15.54
N ASN A 115 33.17 7.14 15.26
CA ASN A 115 33.61 5.84 15.80
C ASN A 115 33.63 5.88 17.34
N THR A 116 34.06 7.00 17.88
CA THR A 116 34.16 7.30 19.32
C THR A 116 32.81 7.16 20.02
N ASP A 117 31.72 7.62 19.40
CA ASP A 117 30.37 7.47 19.94
C ASP A 117 29.98 5.98 20.07
N VAL A 118 30.30 5.16 19.06
CA VAL A 118 30.00 3.71 19.05
C VAL A 118 30.83 2.99 20.12
N GLU A 119 32.13 3.26 20.17
CA GLU A 119 33.05 2.68 21.15
C GLU A 119 32.63 2.99 22.59
N GLN A 120 32.19 4.23 22.86
CA GLN A 120 31.67 4.63 24.17
C GLN A 120 30.39 3.86 24.54
N GLN A 121 29.47 3.66 23.60
CA GLN A 121 28.26 2.87 23.88
C GLN A 121 28.58 1.40 24.12
N ILE A 122 29.51 0.82 23.36
CA ILE A 122 29.98 -0.56 23.58
C ILE A 122 30.62 -0.68 24.96
N ALA A 123 31.50 0.27 25.32
CA ALA A 123 32.15 0.31 26.64
C ALA A 123 31.16 0.43 27.80
N LEU A 124 30.04 1.12 27.58
CA LEU A 124 29.01 1.33 28.60
C LEU A 124 28.14 0.08 28.85
N PHE A 125 27.80 -0.68 27.80
CA PHE A 125 26.81 -1.76 27.89
C PHE A 125 27.40 -3.18 27.85
N PHE A 126 28.69 -3.34 27.55
CA PHE A 126 29.38 -4.64 27.58
C PHE A 126 30.39 -4.75 28.74
N PRO A 127 30.46 -5.90 29.44
CA PRO A 127 31.37 -6.11 30.56
C PRO A 127 32.84 -6.18 30.10
N GLU A 128 33.79 -5.89 31.00
CA GLU A 128 35.24 -5.76 30.67
C GLU A 128 35.84 -6.99 29.97
N HIS A 129 35.49 -8.19 30.41
CA HIS A 129 36.00 -9.44 29.86
C HIS A 129 35.52 -9.73 28.42
N GLU A 130 34.36 -9.22 28.02
CA GLU A 130 33.85 -9.33 26.63
C GLU A 130 34.41 -8.22 25.72
N ARG A 131 35.14 -7.24 26.29
CA ARG A 131 35.74 -6.11 25.57
C ARG A 131 37.21 -6.32 25.19
N GLU A 132 37.85 -7.38 25.68
CA GLU A 132 39.21 -7.79 25.28
C GLU A 132 39.18 -8.43 23.87
N LEU A 133 38.76 -7.64 22.88
CA LEU A 133 38.68 -8.00 21.48
C LEU A 133 39.85 -7.36 20.74
N ASP A 134 40.40 -8.08 19.76
CA ASP A 134 41.42 -7.52 18.86
C ASP A 134 40.90 -6.24 18.19
N GLU A 135 41.76 -5.24 18.02
CA GLU A 135 41.39 -3.95 17.37
C GLU A 135 40.72 -4.17 16.00
N VAL A 136 41.17 -5.18 15.25
CA VAL A 136 40.59 -5.55 13.95
C VAL A 136 39.13 -6.00 14.09
N ILE A 137 38.82 -6.78 15.11
CA ILE A 137 37.47 -7.29 15.38
C ILE A 137 36.56 -6.13 15.80
N MET A 138 37.05 -5.24 16.66
CA MET A 138 36.33 -4.04 17.08
C MET A 138 36.00 -3.12 15.90
N GLN A 139 36.95 -2.90 14.98
CA GLN A 139 36.68 -2.13 13.76
C GLN A 139 35.62 -2.78 12.88
N ASN A 140 35.63 -4.11 12.76
CA ASN A 140 34.60 -4.84 12.02
C ASN A 140 33.22 -4.70 12.67
N ILE A 141 33.13 -4.79 14.01
CA ILE A 141 31.88 -4.58 14.76
C ILE A 141 31.33 -3.17 14.54
N ILE A 142 32.18 -2.13 14.60
CA ILE A 142 31.77 -0.74 14.36
C ILE A 142 31.25 -0.57 12.93
N ALA A 143 31.93 -1.16 11.94
CA ALA A 143 31.48 -1.17 10.56
C ALA A 143 30.12 -1.87 10.41
N ASN A 144 29.93 -2.99 11.11
CA ASN A 144 28.68 -3.75 11.11
C ASN A 144 27.51 -2.96 11.72
N ILE A 145 27.73 -2.29 12.84
CA ILE A 145 26.73 -1.43 13.49
C ILE A 145 26.35 -0.26 12.57
N ARG A 146 27.32 0.38 11.93
CA ARG A 146 27.05 1.46 10.96
C ARG A 146 26.23 0.98 9.77
N GLU A 147 26.50 -0.23 9.28
CA GLU A 147 25.73 -0.81 8.18
C GLU A 147 24.27 -1.02 8.58
N VAL A 148 24.02 -1.54 9.80
CA VAL A 148 22.67 -1.71 10.35
C VAL A 148 21.96 -0.36 10.50
N LEU A 149 22.67 0.69 10.91
CA LEU A 149 22.12 2.03 11.13
C LEU A 149 22.00 2.89 9.85
N LYS A 150 22.25 2.33 8.66
CA LYS A 150 22.09 3.06 7.38
C LYS A 150 20.65 3.55 7.19
N MET A 151 20.52 4.69 6.49
CA MET A 151 19.21 5.31 6.19
C MET A 151 18.25 4.37 5.44
N GLU A 152 18.79 3.46 4.62
CA GLU A 152 18.01 2.46 3.88
C GLU A 152 17.19 1.54 4.80
N TYR A 153 17.74 1.16 5.95
CA TYR A 153 17.14 0.20 6.88
C TYR A 153 16.27 0.84 7.97
N ARG A 154 16.25 2.17 8.05
CA ARG A 154 15.57 2.92 9.12
C ARG A 154 14.06 2.68 9.18
N ASN A 155 13.44 2.32 8.06
CA ASN A 155 12.01 2.01 8.02
C ASN A 155 11.69 0.66 8.68
N TYR A 156 12.60 -0.31 8.60
CA TYR A 156 12.41 -1.67 9.14
C TYR A 156 12.86 -1.79 10.59
N LEU A 157 13.75 -0.90 11.05
CA LEU A 157 14.16 -0.82 12.45
C LEU A 157 13.12 -0.10 13.31
N ASN A 158 12.72 -0.73 14.40
CA ASN A 158 11.78 -0.20 15.38
C ASN A 158 12.38 -0.31 16.78
N ILE A 159 12.17 0.70 17.61
CA ILE A 159 12.59 0.67 19.01
C ILE A 159 11.35 0.60 19.88
N PHE A 160 11.39 -0.33 20.84
CA PHE A 160 10.50 -0.37 21.98
C PHE A 160 11.29 -0.01 23.23
N LYS A 161 10.85 0.99 23.98
CA LYS A 161 11.51 1.45 25.21
C LYS A 161 10.82 0.86 26.43
N LEU A 162 11.54 0.01 27.16
CA LEU A 162 10.98 -0.71 28.32
C LEU A 162 10.43 0.22 29.41
N GLU A 163 11.02 1.40 29.59
CA GLU A 163 10.62 2.39 30.61
C GLU A 163 9.48 3.33 30.17
N ARG A 164 9.28 3.53 28.86
CA ARG A 164 8.37 4.58 28.35
C ARG A 164 7.16 4.05 27.63
N ASP A 165 7.29 2.92 26.94
CA ASP A 165 6.25 2.38 26.08
C ASP A 165 5.39 1.38 26.88
N THR A 166 4.07 1.48 26.73
CA THR A 166 3.10 0.73 27.55
C THR A 166 2.86 -0.70 27.06
N SER A 167 3.04 -0.97 25.76
CA SER A 167 2.71 -2.24 25.13
C SER A 167 3.73 -2.59 24.05
N LEU A 168 4.45 -3.71 24.24
CA LEU A 168 5.32 -4.29 23.22
C LEU A 168 4.50 -4.66 21.97
N THR A 169 3.29 -5.18 22.18
CA THR A 169 2.36 -5.62 21.13
C THR A 169 2.04 -4.50 20.17
N ASP A 170 1.81 -3.29 20.66
CA ASP A 170 1.49 -2.12 19.82
C ASP A 170 2.69 -1.76 18.94
N THR A 171 3.91 -1.93 19.46
CA THR A 171 5.14 -1.68 18.71
C THR A 171 5.39 -2.77 17.67
N ILE A 172 5.09 -4.03 17.98
CA ILE A 172 5.15 -5.14 17.02
C ILE A 172 4.16 -4.91 15.88
N ILE A 173 2.90 -4.59 16.20
CA ILE A 173 1.88 -4.26 15.20
C ILE A 173 2.34 -3.07 14.37
N LYS A 174 2.84 -2.00 15.01
CA LYS A 174 3.37 -0.82 14.31
C LYS A 174 4.52 -1.16 13.37
N ALA A 175 5.38 -2.12 13.74
CA ALA A 175 6.50 -2.61 12.94
C ALA A 175 6.03 -3.43 11.73
N MET A 176 5.00 -4.26 11.89
CA MET A 176 4.38 -5.01 10.78
C MET A 176 3.56 -4.10 9.85
N ASP A 177 2.85 -3.13 10.42
CA ASP A 177 1.85 -2.31 9.73
C ASP A 177 2.46 -1.09 9.02
N LYS A 178 3.77 -0.82 9.22
CA LYS A 178 4.49 0.26 8.51
C LYS A 178 4.39 0.14 6.99
N GLU A 179 4.20 -1.07 6.45
CA GLU A 179 4.07 -1.26 5.01
C GLU A 179 2.68 -0.90 4.46
N SER A 180 1.63 -0.78 5.29
CA SER A 180 0.29 -0.53 4.74
C SER A 180 -0.79 0.10 5.63
N ARG A 181 -0.42 0.94 6.61
CA ARG A 181 -1.39 1.63 7.49
C ARG A 181 -2.59 2.27 6.77
N ILE A 182 -2.34 2.87 5.60
CA ILE A 182 -3.39 3.51 4.81
C ILE A 182 -4.37 2.46 4.27
N SER A 183 -3.86 1.37 3.69
CA SER A 183 -4.69 0.28 3.16
C SER A 183 -5.46 -0.42 4.28
N ALA A 184 -4.81 -0.68 5.42
CA ALA A 184 -5.43 -1.27 6.59
C ALA A 184 -6.59 -0.39 7.13
N ALA A 185 -6.36 0.92 7.28
CA ALA A 185 -7.40 1.86 7.70
C ALA A 185 -8.58 1.92 6.71
N LEU A 186 -8.31 1.89 5.39
CA LEU A 186 -9.36 1.88 4.37
C LEU A 186 -10.20 0.60 4.39
N ILE A 187 -9.57 -0.56 4.64
CA ILE A 187 -10.26 -1.84 4.76
C ILE A 187 -11.07 -1.87 6.05
N ALA A 188 -10.50 -1.42 7.17
CA ALA A 188 -11.20 -1.31 8.45
C ALA A 188 -12.45 -0.43 8.32
N ALA A 189 -12.35 0.73 7.65
CA ALA A 189 -13.49 1.58 7.33
C ALA A 189 -14.53 0.86 6.46
N CYS A 190 -14.10 0.06 5.47
CA CYS A 190 -15.01 -0.71 4.63
C CYS A 190 -15.79 -1.77 5.43
N ILE A 191 -15.09 -2.50 6.30
CA ILE A 191 -15.68 -3.54 7.15
C ILE A 191 -16.64 -2.91 8.16
N ALA A 192 -16.22 -1.88 8.89
CA ALA A 192 -17.05 -1.18 9.87
C ALA A 192 -18.33 -0.63 9.22
N ARG A 193 -18.23 -0.03 8.03
CA ARG A 193 -19.39 0.45 7.26
C ARG A 193 -20.35 -0.68 6.88
N ARG A 194 -19.83 -1.84 6.46
CA ARG A 194 -20.68 -2.99 6.15
C ARG A 194 -21.35 -3.54 7.41
N LEU A 195 -20.61 -3.62 8.52
CA LEU A 195 -21.16 -4.07 9.80
C LEU A 195 -22.24 -3.11 10.32
N SER A 196 -22.11 -1.80 10.11
CA SER A 196 -23.13 -0.83 10.51
C SER A 196 -24.46 -1.01 9.76
N LEU A 197 -24.44 -1.54 8.53
CA LEU A 197 -25.64 -1.89 7.77
C LEU A 197 -26.31 -3.17 8.29
N PHE A 198 -25.54 -4.13 8.81
CA PHE A 198 -26.05 -5.40 9.37
C PHE A 198 -26.35 -5.33 10.87
N ALA A 199 -25.91 -4.27 11.56
CA ALA A 199 -26.11 -4.10 12.99
C ALA A 199 -27.60 -3.93 13.31
N ILE A 200 -28.12 -4.83 14.15
CA ILE A 200 -29.52 -4.80 14.64
C ILE A 200 -29.69 -3.68 15.68
N ASN A 201 -28.70 -3.48 16.56
CA ASN A 201 -28.76 -2.48 17.61
C ASN A 201 -28.32 -1.10 17.10
N LEU A 202 -29.14 -0.08 17.40
CA LEU A 202 -28.88 1.31 17.03
C LEU A 202 -27.55 1.83 17.62
N ASP A 203 -27.24 1.45 18.86
CA ASP A 203 -26.01 1.90 19.53
C ASP A 203 -24.76 1.27 18.89
N LEU A 204 -24.80 -0.03 18.55
CA LEU A 204 -23.72 -0.67 17.80
C LEU A 204 -23.55 -0.03 16.42
N ARG A 205 -24.65 0.26 15.72
CA ARG A 205 -24.60 0.97 14.44
C ARG A 205 -23.91 2.33 14.55
N ARG A 206 -24.24 3.12 15.58
CA ARG A 206 -23.57 4.39 15.86
C ARG A 206 -22.08 4.21 16.14
N THR A 207 -21.69 3.20 16.91
CA THR A 207 -20.25 2.93 17.16
C THR A 207 -19.49 2.58 15.89
N PHE A 208 -20.06 1.74 15.01
CA PHE A 208 -19.44 1.40 13.73
C PHE A 208 -19.40 2.59 12.78
N ASP A 209 -20.43 3.44 12.76
CA ASP A 209 -20.43 4.66 11.95
C ASP A 209 -19.40 5.68 12.46
N GLN A 210 -19.19 5.78 13.78
CA GLN A 210 -18.14 6.60 14.39
C GLN A 210 -16.76 6.06 14.01
N GLN A 211 -16.50 4.76 14.24
CA GLN A 211 -15.24 4.10 13.87
C GLN A 211 -14.93 4.25 12.38
N THR A 212 -15.95 4.14 11.52
CA THR A 212 -15.78 4.34 10.08
C THR A 212 -15.23 5.74 9.81
N LYS A 213 -15.81 6.80 10.41
CA LYS A 213 -15.32 8.17 10.23
C LYS A 213 -13.90 8.34 10.72
N ASP A 214 -13.57 7.80 11.90
CA ASP A 214 -12.24 7.90 12.49
C ASP A 214 -11.18 7.27 11.57
N TYR A 215 -11.46 6.09 11.00
CA TYR A 215 -10.57 5.43 10.05
C TYR A 215 -10.44 6.18 8.72
N GLU A 216 -11.53 6.77 8.22
CA GLU A 216 -11.50 7.57 6.99
C GLU A 216 -10.70 8.86 7.15
N GLU A 217 -10.86 9.54 8.30
CA GLU A 217 -10.08 10.72 8.66
C GLU A 217 -8.60 10.36 8.84
N TYR A 218 -8.30 9.27 9.54
CA TYR A 218 -6.93 8.79 9.70
C TYR A 218 -6.24 8.51 8.35
N ALA A 219 -6.91 7.79 7.45
CA ALA A 219 -6.37 7.48 6.13
C ALA A 219 -6.13 8.74 5.28
N SER A 220 -7.08 9.68 5.28
CA SER A 220 -6.96 10.94 4.53
C SER A 220 -5.86 11.85 5.10
N ALA A 221 -5.73 11.94 6.41
CA ALA A 221 -4.68 12.70 7.08
C ALA A 221 -3.29 12.14 6.77
N CYS A 222 -3.14 10.81 6.82
CA CYS A 222 -1.88 10.14 6.51
C CYS A 222 -1.43 10.41 5.07
N VAL A 223 -2.32 10.25 4.08
CA VAL A 223 -1.98 10.53 2.67
C VAL A 223 -1.67 12.01 2.46
N THR A 224 -2.39 12.92 3.11
CA THR A 224 -2.10 14.36 3.02
C THR A 224 -0.73 14.69 3.59
N ALA A 225 -0.33 14.06 4.71
CA ALA A 225 1.00 14.23 5.28
C ALA A 225 2.11 13.67 4.35
N CYS A 226 1.89 12.49 3.76
CA CYS A 226 2.82 11.92 2.77
C CYS A 226 2.97 12.82 1.54
N TYR A 227 1.86 13.37 1.04
CA TYR A 227 1.85 14.26 -0.12
C TYR A 227 2.61 15.57 0.14
N LYS A 228 2.46 16.14 1.35
CA LYS A 228 3.23 17.32 1.78
C LYS A 228 4.73 17.07 1.83
N HIS A 229 5.15 15.85 2.18
CA HIS A 229 6.57 15.51 2.27
C HIS A 229 7.19 15.24 0.89
N ASN A 230 6.54 14.41 0.07
CA ASN A 230 6.99 14.13 -1.29
C ASN A 230 5.81 13.73 -2.18
N GLU A 231 5.49 14.59 -3.15
CA GLU A 231 4.40 14.39 -4.09
C GLU A 231 4.54 13.09 -4.91
N ARG A 232 5.75 12.83 -5.43
CA ARG A 232 6.01 11.71 -6.36
C ARG A 232 5.88 10.37 -5.66
N LEU A 233 6.52 10.22 -4.50
CA LEU A 233 6.47 8.98 -3.72
C LEU A 233 5.08 8.72 -3.16
N ALA A 234 4.36 9.77 -2.74
CA ALA A 234 2.98 9.63 -2.29
C ALA A 234 2.03 9.13 -3.41
N CYS A 235 2.23 9.61 -4.64
CA CYS A 235 1.48 9.11 -5.80
C CYS A 235 1.80 7.63 -6.07
N GLN A 236 3.08 7.23 -6.02
CA GLN A 236 3.49 5.83 -6.20
C GLN A 236 2.93 4.91 -5.12
N LEU A 237 2.83 5.38 -3.87
CA LEU A 237 2.25 4.62 -2.76
C LEU A 237 0.79 4.25 -3.00
N LEU A 238 -0.01 5.12 -3.62
CA LEU A 238 -1.42 4.85 -3.91
C LEU A 238 -1.62 3.77 -4.99
N VAL A 239 -0.65 3.70 -5.91
CA VAL A 239 -0.62 2.83 -7.09
C VAL A 239 0.01 1.48 -6.79
N ARG A 240 0.79 1.37 -5.72
CA ARG A 240 1.43 0.12 -5.34
C ARG A 240 0.41 -0.94 -4.93
N GLU A 241 0.65 -2.17 -5.39
CA GLU A 241 -0.06 -3.37 -4.96
C GLU A 241 0.38 -3.80 -3.56
N ASN A 242 -0.61 -4.15 -2.75
CA ASN A 242 -0.36 -4.60 -1.39
C ASN A 242 -0.55 -6.12 -1.27
N LEU A 243 0.57 -6.81 -1.07
CA LEU A 243 0.64 -8.27 -0.90
C LEU A 243 -0.18 -8.76 0.30
N LEU A 244 -0.36 -7.93 1.34
CA LEU A 244 -1.11 -8.28 2.55
C LEU A 244 -2.61 -8.44 2.30
N PHE A 245 -3.17 -7.75 1.30
CA PHE A 245 -4.61 -7.67 1.10
C PHE A 245 -5.08 -8.24 -0.25
N GLY A 246 -4.28 -9.13 -0.85
CA GLY A 246 -4.62 -9.84 -2.09
C GLY A 246 -4.28 -9.07 -3.36
N ASP A 247 -3.09 -8.45 -3.39
CA ASP A 247 -2.52 -7.73 -4.54
C ASP A 247 -3.40 -6.60 -5.08
N VAL A 248 -4.28 -6.08 -4.22
CA VAL A 248 -5.11 -4.91 -4.52
C VAL A 248 -4.35 -3.63 -4.24
N THR A 249 -4.64 -2.60 -5.01
CA THR A 249 -4.03 -1.28 -4.80
C THR A 249 -4.80 -0.46 -3.79
N CYS A 250 -4.08 0.44 -3.11
CA CYS A 250 -4.69 1.34 -2.15
C CYS A 250 -5.82 2.17 -2.78
N MET A 251 -5.67 2.53 -4.06
CA MET A 251 -6.68 3.24 -4.84
C MET A 251 -7.94 2.39 -5.09
N GLN A 252 -7.79 1.13 -5.48
CA GLN A 252 -8.91 0.21 -5.67
C GLN A 252 -9.69 -0.02 -4.37
N ILE A 253 -8.99 -0.17 -3.24
CA ILE A 253 -9.61 -0.30 -1.92
C ILE A 253 -10.42 0.95 -1.59
N ALA A 254 -9.87 2.16 -1.80
CA ALA A 254 -10.56 3.42 -1.51
C ALA A 254 -11.86 3.58 -2.31
N ILE A 255 -11.83 3.22 -3.59
CA ILE A 255 -13.01 3.24 -4.46
C ILE A 255 -14.03 2.19 -4.00
N ALA A 256 -13.57 0.99 -3.66
CA ALA A 256 -14.43 -0.09 -3.18
C ALA A 256 -15.11 0.24 -1.84
N SER A 257 -14.40 0.94 -0.94
CA SER A 257 -14.92 1.34 0.36
C SER A 257 -15.86 2.55 0.30
N ARG A 258 -15.91 3.26 -0.84
CA ARG A 258 -16.62 4.54 -1.01
C ARG A 258 -16.15 5.62 -0.03
N ASN A 259 -14.86 5.67 0.24
CA ASN A 259 -14.29 6.69 1.12
C ASN A 259 -14.17 8.04 0.38
N ILE A 260 -15.24 8.84 0.46
CA ILE A 260 -15.33 10.16 -0.18
C ILE A 260 -14.22 11.12 0.28
N PRO A 261 -13.94 11.30 1.60
CA PRO A 261 -12.90 12.24 2.01
C PRO A 261 -11.50 11.83 1.51
N PHE A 262 -11.21 10.53 1.45
CA PHE A 262 -9.96 10.05 0.88
C PHE A 262 -9.85 10.32 -0.63
N ILE A 263 -10.92 10.03 -1.40
CA ILE A 263 -10.97 10.28 -2.86
C ILE A 263 -10.84 11.77 -3.18
N ASN A 264 -11.32 12.66 -2.31
CA ASN A 264 -11.23 14.11 -2.51
C ASN A 264 -9.84 14.69 -2.17
N THR A 265 -8.88 13.87 -1.74
CA THR A 265 -7.53 14.32 -1.41
C THR A 265 -6.78 14.76 -2.68
N ASP A 266 -5.98 15.82 -2.59
CA ASP A 266 -5.19 16.35 -3.72
C ASP A 266 -4.30 15.28 -4.37
N CYS A 267 -3.71 14.40 -3.57
CA CYS A 267 -2.90 13.27 -4.05
C CYS A 267 -3.68 12.38 -5.04
N PHE A 268 -4.93 12.05 -4.72
CA PHE A 268 -5.79 11.21 -5.55
C PHE A 268 -6.16 11.91 -6.87
N ASN A 269 -6.49 13.21 -6.79
CA ASN A 269 -6.78 14.04 -7.95
C ASN A 269 -5.55 14.20 -8.87
N THR A 270 -4.36 14.33 -8.31
CA THR A 270 -3.11 14.41 -9.07
C THR A 270 -2.83 13.09 -9.81
N VAL A 271 -3.01 11.93 -9.17
CA VAL A 271 -2.87 10.61 -9.82
C VAL A 271 -3.88 10.44 -10.95
N LEU A 272 -5.17 10.77 -10.72
CA LEU A 272 -6.20 10.72 -11.76
C LEU A 272 -5.90 11.68 -12.92
N THR A 273 -5.45 12.90 -12.63
CA THR A 273 -5.12 13.88 -13.67
C THR A 273 -3.91 13.43 -14.47
N LYS A 274 -2.87 12.90 -13.81
CA LYS A 274 -1.71 12.28 -14.47
C LYS A 274 -2.13 11.10 -15.34
N GLY A 275 -3.05 10.26 -14.88
CA GLY A 275 -3.59 9.14 -15.65
C GLY A 275 -4.58 9.53 -16.76
N TRP A 276 -5.18 10.73 -16.70
CA TRP A 276 -6.05 11.27 -17.75
C TRP A 276 -5.23 11.92 -18.88
N VAL A 277 -4.21 12.68 -18.50
CA VAL A 277 -3.33 13.44 -19.41
C VAL A 277 -2.23 12.55 -20.00
N ASP A 278 -1.90 11.46 -19.31
CA ASP A 278 -0.91 10.47 -19.71
C ASP A 278 0.49 11.08 -19.94
N GLN A 279 1.11 10.85 -21.10
CA GLN A 279 2.47 11.30 -21.44
C GLN A 279 2.55 12.79 -21.81
N LEU A 280 1.42 13.48 -21.94
CA LEU A 280 1.40 14.90 -22.26
C LEU A 280 1.81 15.73 -21.02
N ALA A 281 2.74 16.66 -21.19
CA ALA A 281 3.09 17.58 -20.12
C ALA A 281 2.06 18.73 -20.10
N CYS A 282 0.92 18.53 -19.45
CA CYS A 282 0.03 19.66 -19.13
C CYS A 282 0.69 20.51 -18.04
N ASN A 283 1.03 21.76 -18.37
CA ASN A 283 1.39 22.74 -17.36
C ASN A 283 0.18 23.01 -16.46
N ILE A 284 0.21 22.49 -15.24
CA ILE A 284 -0.85 22.61 -14.23
C ILE A 284 -1.12 24.09 -13.87
N THR A 285 -0.14 24.97 -14.12
CA THR A 285 -0.22 26.40 -13.83
C THR A 285 -1.14 27.20 -14.75
N GLU A 286 -1.45 26.73 -15.97
CA GLU A 286 -2.35 27.44 -16.91
C GLU A 286 -3.21 26.47 -17.76
N PRO A 287 -4.37 26.01 -17.25
CA PRO A 287 -5.22 25.02 -17.93
C PRO A 287 -5.89 25.53 -19.22
N SER A 288 -6.09 26.84 -19.39
CA SER A 288 -6.72 27.40 -20.59
C SER A 288 -5.82 27.26 -21.82
N ASN A 289 -4.53 27.52 -21.65
CA ASN A 289 -3.57 27.58 -22.76
C ASN A 289 -3.22 26.18 -23.27
N SER A 290 -3.14 25.19 -22.38
CA SER A 290 -2.92 23.78 -22.76
C SER A 290 -4.12 23.17 -23.51
N THR A 291 -5.35 23.47 -23.10
CA THR A 291 -6.56 22.98 -23.77
C THR A 291 -6.71 23.59 -25.17
N VAL A 292 -6.40 24.89 -25.31
CA VAL A 292 -6.39 25.57 -26.62
C VAL A 292 -5.28 25.03 -27.51
N ASN A 293 -4.07 24.83 -26.98
CA ASN A 293 -2.97 24.22 -27.75
C ASN A 293 -3.32 22.81 -28.23
N PHE A 294 -3.97 22.01 -27.39
CA PHE A 294 -4.47 20.69 -27.79
C PHE A 294 -5.52 20.80 -28.91
N LEU A 295 -6.51 21.70 -28.79
CA LEU A 295 -7.52 21.92 -29.82
C LEU A 295 -6.91 22.42 -31.15
N VAL A 296 -5.93 23.33 -31.09
CA VAL A 296 -5.20 23.80 -32.27
C VAL A 296 -4.40 22.67 -32.91
N SER A 297 -3.76 21.82 -32.11
CA SER A 297 -3.06 20.63 -32.62
C SER A 297 -4.02 19.64 -33.28
N LEU A 298 -5.24 19.46 -32.72
CA LEU A 298 -6.27 18.59 -33.28
C LEU A 298 -6.83 19.15 -34.60
N LEU A 299 -7.11 20.45 -34.66
CA LEU A 299 -7.62 21.12 -35.86
C LEU A 299 -6.60 21.17 -36.99
N THR A 300 -5.30 21.21 -36.66
CA THR A 300 -4.20 21.19 -37.64
C THR A 300 -3.75 19.77 -38.00
N LEU A 301 -4.55 18.74 -37.66
CA LEU A 301 -4.25 17.33 -37.91
C LEU A 301 -2.86 16.90 -37.39
N GLY A 302 -2.40 17.51 -36.29
CA GLY A 302 -1.14 17.18 -35.64
C GLY A 302 0.10 17.95 -36.13
N LEU A 303 -0.01 18.81 -37.15
CA LEU A 303 1.13 19.58 -37.67
C LEU A 303 1.71 20.57 -36.64
N ALA A 304 0.86 21.16 -35.80
CA ALA A 304 1.29 22.08 -34.75
C ALA A 304 1.70 21.38 -33.44
N ALA A 305 1.50 20.05 -33.34
CA ALA A 305 1.78 19.28 -32.13
C ALA A 305 3.24 19.38 -31.64
N PRO A 306 4.29 19.25 -32.47
CA PRO A 306 5.67 19.29 -31.99
C PRO A 306 6.12 20.67 -31.47
N TYR A 307 5.42 21.75 -31.84
CA TYR A 307 5.75 23.10 -31.40
C TYR A 307 4.94 23.56 -30.19
N LEU A 308 3.70 23.08 -30.04
CA LEU A 308 2.77 23.55 -29.01
C LEU A 308 2.63 22.59 -27.82
N MET A 309 2.85 21.30 -28.03
CA MET A 309 2.70 20.27 -27.00
C MET A 309 4.07 19.86 -26.46
N LYS A 310 4.27 20.05 -25.16
CA LYS A 310 5.41 19.47 -24.45
C LYS A 310 5.05 18.06 -24.01
N TYR A 311 5.99 17.14 -24.16
CA TYR A 311 5.87 15.78 -23.66
C TYR A 311 6.64 15.66 -22.35
N ARG A 312 6.12 14.87 -21.42
CA ARG A 312 6.84 14.55 -20.18
C ARG A 312 7.99 13.61 -20.53
N GLU A 313 9.20 13.92 -20.06
CA GLU A 313 10.33 13.01 -20.20
C GLU A 313 9.98 11.67 -19.53
N ALA A 314 10.27 10.56 -20.20
CA ALA A 314 10.09 9.24 -19.63
C ALA A 314 11.11 9.06 -18.51
N ASP A 315 10.66 9.02 -17.25
CA ASP A 315 11.51 8.61 -16.13
C ASP A 315 12.00 7.17 -16.42
N THR A 316 13.30 7.01 -16.70
CA THR A 316 13.88 5.84 -17.38
C THR A 316 13.86 4.51 -16.62
N ASP A 317 13.40 4.44 -15.37
CA ASP A 317 13.61 3.21 -14.57
C ASP A 317 12.33 2.53 -14.02
N ASN A 318 11.12 3.08 -14.21
CA ASN A 318 9.88 2.48 -13.66
C ASN A 318 8.61 2.59 -14.53
N GLY A 319 8.72 3.11 -15.77
CA GLY A 319 7.56 3.44 -16.62
C GLY A 319 6.67 2.26 -17.03
N THR A 320 7.23 1.05 -17.17
CA THR A 320 6.48 -0.10 -17.70
C THR A 320 5.38 -0.62 -16.77
N ASN A 321 5.58 -0.50 -15.45
CA ASN A 321 4.58 -0.97 -14.47
C ASN A 321 3.46 0.05 -14.25
N GLN A 322 3.73 1.33 -14.41
CA GLN A 322 2.77 2.40 -14.13
C GLN A 322 1.72 2.56 -15.23
N ASP A 323 2.10 2.30 -16.49
CA ASP A 323 1.20 2.39 -17.66
C ASP A 323 0.28 1.16 -17.78
N HIS A 324 0.80 -0.05 -17.52
CA HIS A 324 -0.03 -1.26 -17.38
C HIS A 324 -1.00 -1.14 -16.20
N PHE A 325 -0.56 -0.54 -15.09
CA PHE A 325 -1.39 -0.32 -13.91
C PHE A 325 -2.56 0.64 -14.16
N LEU A 326 -2.34 1.78 -14.84
CA LEU A 326 -3.44 2.70 -15.14
C LEU A 326 -4.47 2.02 -16.03
N ALA A 327 -4.05 1.22 -17.00
CA ALA A 327 -4.94 0.41 -17.82
C ALA A 327 -5.76 -0.59 -16.99
N ASP A 328 -5.14 -1.26 -16.01
CA ASP A 328 -5.81 -2.19 -15.09
C ASP A 328 -6.74 -1.49 -14.07
N LEU A 329 -6.37 -0.30 -13.60
CA LEU A 329 -7.22 0.54 -12.77
C LEU A 329 -8.45 1.02 -13.55
N TYR A 330 -8.27 1.43 -14.81
CA TYR A 330 -9.35 1.80 -15.71
C TYR A 330 -10.28 0.60 -16.00
N THR A 331 -9.75 -0.59 -16.29
CA THR A 331 -10.58 -1.78 -16.53
C THR A 331 -11.35 -2.19 -15.27
N GLN A 332 -10.76 -2.14 -14.08
CA GLN A 332 -11.47 -2.46 -12.83
C GLN A 332 -12.51 -1.40 -12.41
N MET A 333 -12.22 -0.11 -12.59
CA MET A 333 -13.23 0.95 -12.40
C MET A 333 -14.41 0.75 -13.35
N VAL A 334 -14.13 0.31 -14.58
CA VAL A 334 -15.12 -0.01 -15.60
C VAL A 334 -15.94 -1.25 -15.24
N GLU A 335 -15.33 -2.28 -14.65
CA GLU A 335 -15.99 -3.54 -14.27
C GLU A 335 -16.92 -3.39 -13.05
N LYS A 336 -16.54 -2.62 -12.04
CA LYS A 336 -17.42 -2.35 -10.86
C LYS A 336 -18.61 -1.45 -11.17
N GLN A 337 -18.62 -0.78 -12.32
CA GLN A 337 -19.72 0.08 -12.78
C GLN A 337 -20.74 -0.66 -13.67
N ASP A 338 -20.74 -2.01 -13.63
CA ASP A 338 -21.50 -2.88 -14.52
C ASP A 338 -23.03 -2.74 -14.44
N LYS A 339 -23.59 -2.45 -13.26
CA LYS A 339 -25.04 -2.35 -13.11
C LYS A 339 -25.63 -1.09 -13.76
N SER A 340 -24.85 0.00 -13.79
CA SER A 340 -25.22 1.21 -14.54
C SER A 340 -25.06 0.95 -16.03
N ARG A 341 -23.92 0.37 -16.45
CA ARG A 341 -23.63 0.04 -17.86
C ARG A 341 -24.72 -0.79 -18.54
N SER A 342 -25.38 -1.72 -17.85
CA SER A 342 -26.47 -2.51 -18.42
C SER A 342 -27.61 -1.63 -18.97
N TRP A 343 -28.11 -0.67 -18.18
CA TRP A 343 -29.13 0.27 -18.65
C TRP A 343 -28.61 1.21 -19.74
N ILE A 344 -27.35 1.64 -19.66
CA ILE A 344 -26.71 2.48 -20.69
C ILE A 344 -26.59 1.74 -22.02
N ALA A 345 -26.19 0.48 -21.98
CA ALA A 345 -26.07 -0.37 -23.15
C ALA A 345 -27.44 -0.65 -23.76
N PHE A 346 -28.45 -0.92 -22.92
CA PHE A 346 -29.84 -1.08 -23.34
C PHE A 346 -30.37 0.18 -24.06
N PHE A 347 -30.22 1.38 -23.47
CA PHE A 347 -30.67 2.61 -24.10
C PHE A 347 -29.94 2.91 -25.42
N ARG A 348 -28.61 2.66 -25.51
CA ARG A 348 -27.89 2.78 -26.79
C ARG A 348 -28.42 1.81 -27.84
N ALA A 349 -28.65 0.55 -27.47
CA ALA A 349 -29.19 -0.44 -28.39
C ALA A 349 -30.58 -0.03 -28.89
N MET A 350 -31.43 0.50 -28.00
CA MET A 350 -32.75 1.03 -28.36
C MET A 350 -32.67 2.16 -29.38
N ILE A 351 -31.76 3.13 -29.18
CA ILE A 351 -31.52 4.23 -30.13
C ILE A 351 -31.07 3.66 -31.49
N TYR A 352 -30.07 2.77 -31.52
CA TYR A 352 -29.63 2.19 -32.79
C TYR A 352 -30.75 1.41 -33.50
N ILE A 353 -31.56 0.66 -32.77
CA ILE A 353 -32.71 -0.07 -33.34
C ILE A 353 -33.74 0.90 -33.94
N LEU A 354 -34.10 1.97 -33.23
CA LEU A 354 -35.02 3.00 -33.73
C LEU A 354 -34.48 3.70 -34.98
N PHE A 355 -33.19 4.02 -35.00
CA PHE A 355 -32.50 4.57 -36.17
C PHE A 355 -32.58 3.65 -37.40
N TYR A 356 -32.26 2.36 -37.24
CA TYR A 356 -32.34 1.39 -38.34
C TYR A 356 -33.77 1.20 -38.85
N ILE A 357 -34.75 1.11 -37.93
CA ILE A 357 -36.17 1.05 -38.29
C ILE A 357 -36.57 2.29 -39.09
N GLY A 358 -36.20 3.48 -38.61
CA GLY A 358 -36.46 4.76 -39.29
C GLY A 358 -35.88 4.79 -40.71
N ILE A 359 -34.65 4.33 -40.89
CA ILE A 359 -34.00 4.24 -42.21
C ILE A 359 -34.70 3.23 -43.13
N ILE A 360 -35.03 2.03 -42.64
CA ILE A 360 -35.72 1.00 -43.43
C ILE A 360 -37.08 1.52 -43.90
N PHE A 361 -37.84 2.17 -43.01
CA PHE A 361 -39.10 2.80 -43.37
C PHE A 361 -38.91 3.95 -44.37
N HIS A 362 -37.83 4.73 -44.25
CA HIS A 362 -37.50 5.79 -45.20
C HIS A 362 -37.25 5.25 -46.62
N PHE A 363 -36.41 4.22 -46.77
CA PHE A 363 -36.12 3.60 -48.07
C PHE A 363 -37.30 2.80 -48.66
N LYS A 364 -38.14 2.18 -47.82
CA LYS A 364 -39.33 1.45 -48.27
C LYS A 364 -40.50 2.37 -48.62
N SER A 365 -40.45 3.62 -48.17
CA SER A 365 -41.48 4.63 -48.38
C SER A 365 -41.53 5.19 -49.80
N THR A 366 -40.56 4.91 -50.66
CA THR A 366 -40.48 5.43 -52.03
C THR A 366 -41.75 5.15 -52.85
N ASN A 367 -42.54 4.13 -52.48
CA ASN A 367 -43.80 3.77 -53.14
C ASN A 367 -45.09 4.08 -52.34
N ARG A 368 -45.02 4.64 -51.11
CA ARG A 368 -46.22 4.95 -50.28
C ARG A 368 -46.07 6.25 -49.48
N PRO A 369 -46.83 7.32 -49.76
CA PRO A 369 -46.66 8.63 -49.13
C PRO A 369 -46.98 8.67 -47.62
N GLY A 370 -47.83 7.77 -47.13
CA GLY A 370 -48.13 7.67 -45.69
C GLY A 370 -46.95 7.15 -44.86
N LEU A 371 -46.14 6.26 -45.43
CA LEU A 371 -44.99 5.65 -44.76
C LEU A 371 -43.86 6.67 -44.52
N PHE A 372 -43.78 7.69 -45.38
CA PHE A 372 -42.75 8.74 -45.33
C PHE A 372 -42.92 9.63 -44.10
N LYS A 373 -44.18 9.96 -43.79
CA LYS A 373 -44.52 10.75 -42.60
C LYS A 373 -44.15 9.99 -41.33
N VAL A 374 -44.43 8.68 -41.29
CA VAL A 374 -44.08 7.82 -40.14
C VAL A 374 -42.56 7.73 -39.97
N ALA A 375 -41.80 7.52 -41.05
CA ALA A 375 -40.34 7.46 -40.99
C ALA A 375 -39.71 8.77 -40.45
N ARG A 376 -40.23 9.93 -40.85
CA ARG A 376 -39.78 11.23 -40.34
C ARG A 376 -40.03 11.40 -38.85
N ILE A 377 -41.20 10.98 -38.35
CA ILE A 377 -41.53 11.03 -36.92
C ILE A 377 -40.59 10.13 -36.13
N ILE A 378 -40.33 8.91 -36.60
CA ILE A 378 -39.42 7.96 -35.94
C ILE A 378 -38.00 8.54 -35.84
N LEU A 379 -37.47 9.09 -36.94
CA LEU A 379 -36.12 9.70 -36.95
C LEU A 379 -36.04 10.99 -36.11
N ALA A 380 -37.14 11.76 -36.00
CA ALA A 380 -37.17 12.93 -35.12
C ALA A 380 -37.10 12.54 -33.64
N ILE A 381 -37.85 11.50 -33.23
CA ILE A 381 -37.79 10.96 -31.87
C ILE A 381 -36.41 10.37 -31.58
N ASP A 382 -35.83 9.65 -32.55
CA ASP A 382 -34.47 9.11 -32.43
C ASP A 382 -33.42 10.19 -32.19
N LEU A 383 -33.53 11.32 -32.91
CA LEU A 383 -32.65 12.48 -32.73
C LEU A 383 -32.79 13.11 -31.33
N GLU A 384 -34.01 13.23 -30.80
CA GLU A 384 -34.22 13.70 -29.43
C GLU A 384 -33.61 12.76 -28.38
N LEU A 385 -33.76 11.45 -28.56
CA LEU A 385 -33.15 10.45 -27.69
C LEU A 385 -31.62 10.49 -27.76
N TRP A 386 -31.06 10.71 -28.95
CA TRP A 386 -29.62 10.87 -29.13
C TRP A 386 -29.09 12.14 -28.45
N PHE A 387 -29.85 13.23 -28.49
CA PHE A 387 -29.53 14.45 -27.75
C PHE A 387 -29.54 14.22 -26.23
N LEU A 388 -30.56 13.55 -25.70
CA LEU A 388 -30.60 13.18 -24.27
C LEU A 388 -29.43 12.27 -23.88
N PHE A 389 -29.02 11.39 -24.78
CA PHE A 389 -27.85 10.54 -24.57
C PHE A 389 -26.54 11.33 -24.58
N SER A 390 -26.41 12.33 -25.46
CA SER A 390 -25.19 13.14 -25.58
C SER A 390 -24.98 14.08 -24.37
N LEU A 391 -26.04 14.45 -23.65
CA LEU A 391 -25.94 15.17 -22.37
C LEU A 391 -25.09 14.43 -21.33
N ARG A 392 -24.85 13.13 -21.50
CA ARG A 392 -23.96 12.37 -20.61
C ARG A 392 -22.50 12.77 -20.77
N PHE A 393 -22.06 13.27 -21.93
CA PHE A 393 -20.71 13.83 -22.07
C PHE A 393 -20.53 15.08 -21.20
N VAL A 394 -21.60 15.84 -20.99
CA VAL A 394 -21.60 17.00 -20.10
C VAL A 394 -21.32 16.61 -18.65
N SER A 395 -21.56 15.34 -18.26
CA SER A 395 -21.23 14.85 -16.92
C SER A 395 -19.74 14.84 -16.61
N ALA A 396 -18.87 14.77 -17.63
CA ALA A 396 -17.42 14.83 -17.47
C ALA A 396 -16.91 16.24 -17.15
N ILE A 397 -17.73 17.28 -17.37
CA ILE A 397 -17.34 18.67 -17.12
C ILE A 397 -17.51 18.99 -15.64
N ARG A 398 -16.41 19.40 -14.98
CA ARG A 398 -16.35 19.69 -13.53
C ARG A 398 -17.47 20.62 -13.02
N LEU A 399 -17.88 21.60 -13.82
CA LEU A 399 -18.93 22.58 -13.46
C LEU A 399 -20.37 22.08 -13.70
N LEU A 400 -20.59 21.25 -14.72
CA LEU A 400 -21.93 20.80 -15.11
C LEU A 400 -22.30 19.42 -14.57
N GLY A 401 -21.31 18.57 -14.28
CA GLY A 401 -21.54 17.23 -13.72
C GLY A 401 -22.41 17.21 -12.46
N PRO A 402 -22.09 18.00 -11.41
CA PRO A 402 -22.90 18.06 -10.19
C PRO A 402 -24.33 18.53 -10.44
N LYS A 403 -24.52 19.48 -11.37
CA LYS A 403 -25.86 19.99 -11.73
C LYS A 403 -26.70 18.91 -12.41
N LEU A 404 -26.11 18.14 -13.33
CA LEU A 404 -26.79 17.02 -13.98
C LEU A 404 -27.19 15.93 -12.97
N PHE A 405 -26.29 15.61 -12.02
CA PHE A 405 -26.59 14.67 -10.95
C PHE A 405 -27.71 15.16 -10.02
N MET A 406 -27.73 16.46 -9.71
CA MET A 406 -28.81 17.08 -8.93
C MET A 406 -30.15 16.98 -9.67
N ILE A 407 -30.19 17.29 -10.97
CA ILE A 407 -31.39 17.15 -11.81
C ILE A 407 -31.88 15.70 -11.79
N GLN A 408 -30.97 14.73 -11.97
CA GLN A 408 -31.31 13.31 -11.92
C GLN A 408 -31.92 12.91 -10.56
N ASN A 409 -31.33 13.39 -9.45
CA ASN A 409 -31.86 13.12 -8.12
C ASN A 409 -33.23 13.77 -7.89
N MET A 410 -33.45 14.99 -8.38
CA MET A 410 -34.74 15.68 -8.29
C MET A 410 -35.83 14.95 -9.09
N VAL A 411 -35.52 14.49 -10.31
CA VAL A 411 -36.45 13.70 -11.12
C VAL A 411 -36.74 12.35 -10.46
N SER A 412 -35.75 11.67 -9.89
CA SER A 412 -35.96 10.38 -9.22
C SER A 412 -36.79 10.49 -7.94
N LYS A 413 -36.65 11.59 -7.19
CA LYS A 413 -37.39 11.84 -5.94
C LYS A 413 -38.85 12.22 -6.17
N ASN A 414 -39.19 12.75 -7.34
CA ASN A 414 -40.56 13.10 -7.72
C ASN A 414 -41.38 11.90 -8.25
N ASN A 415 -40.76 10.73 -8.41
CA ASN A 415 -41.41 9.50 -8.92
C ASN A 415 -41.80 8.51 -7.80
N PHE A 416 -42.06 9.00 -6.58
CA PHE A 416 -42.65 8.22 -5.48
C PHE A 416 -43.93 8.87 -4.97
#